data_AF-A0A1H8T462-F1
#
_entry.id   AF-A0A1H8T462-F1
#
_cell.length_a   1.000
_cell.length_b   1.000
_cell.length_c   1.000
_cell.angle_alpha   90.00
_cell.angle_beta   90.00
_cell.angle_gamma   90.00
#
_symmetry.space_group_name_H-M   'P 1'
#
loop_
_entity.id
_entity.type
_entity.pdbx_description
1 polymer ?
#
loop_
_entity_poly.entity_id
_entity_poly.type
_entity_poly.pdbx_seq_one_letter_code
_entity_poly.pdbx_strand_id
1 'polypeptide(L)'
;MGRSQGHLDPGETTVAAALREAFEEAGVEGSVDPDVFGSFSYRKESAPHRYQVSVHLLEVSRMATEFPEKAMRKQKWFPLKIAIRDVAQPGLRTLLQRLR
;
A
#
# COMPACT_ATOMS: atom_id res chain seq x y z
N MET A 1 -12.04 0.71 -1.73
CA MET A 1 -10.81 0.17 -1.14
C MET A 1 -9.69 1.11 -1.57
N GLY A 2 -9.20 1.95 -0.65
CA GLY A 2 -8.14 2.93 -0.95
C GLY A 2 -6.78 2.25 -0.94
N ARG A 3 -5.93 2.57 -1.90
CA ARG A 3 -4.54 2.12 -1.93
C ARG A 3 -3.74 3.07 -1.04
N SER A 4 -2.88 2.52 -0.17
CA SER A 4 -1.80 3.26 0.47
C SER A 4 -0.66 3.40 -0.53
N GLN A 5 -0.54 4.58 -1.13
CA GLN A 5 0.46 4.92 -2.14
C GLN A 5 0.80 6.41 -2.01
N GLY A 6 2.01 6.69 -1.56
CA GLY A 6 2.63 7.99 -1.53
C GLY A 6 3.90 8.02 -2.38
N HIS A 7 4.64 9.12 -2.26
CA HIS A 7 5.87 9.34 -3.00
C HIS A 7 7.06 9.06 -2.08
N LEU A 8 8.18 8.64 -2.69
CA LEU A 8 9.46 8.55 -1.99
C LEU A 8 9.97 9.95 -1.68
N ASP A 9 10.30 10.21 -0.42
CA ASP A 9 11.04 11.40 -0.05
C ASP A 9 12.52 11.30 -0.48
N PRO A 10 13.24 12.43 -0.68
CA PRO A 10 14.64 12.41 -1.10
C PRO A 10 15.52 11.63 -0.11
N GLY A 11 16.10 10.52 -0.58
CA GLY A 11 16.93 9.63 0.25
C GLY A 11 16.16 8.56 1.03
N GLU A 12 14.84 8.51 0.89
CA GLU A 12 13.98 7.51 1.53
C GLU A 12 14.00 6.18 0.74
N THR A 13 14.08 5.06 1.46
CA THR A 13 13.95 3.73 0.86
C THR A 13 12.47 3.38 0.66
N THR A 14 12.16 2.48 -0.27
CA THR A 14 10.77 2.03 -0.48
C THR A 14 10.17 1.36 0.75
N VAL A 15 11.01 0.75 1.59
CA VAL A 15 10.64 0.16 2.88
C VAL A 15 10.20 1.24 3.86
N ALA A 16 11.01 2.30 4.01
CA ALA A 16 10.70 3.41 4.91
C ALA A 16 9.42 4.14 4.47
N ALA A 17 9.29 4.39 3.17
CA ALA A 17 8.08 4.98 2.60
C ALA A 17 6.85 4.09 2.83
N ALA A 18 6.95 2.78 2.62
CA ALA A 18 5.85 1.85 2.84
C ALA A 18 5.37 1.83 4.30
N LEU A 19 6.29 1.87 5.27
CA LEU A 19 5.96 1.98 6.70
C LEU A 19 5.27 3.30 7.01
N ARG A 20 5.86 4.43 6.57
CA ARG A 20 5.31 5.77 6.80
C ARG A 20 3.90 5.89 6.22
N GLU A 21 3.71 5.51 4.96
CA GLU A 21 2.42 5.58 4.29
C GLU A 21 1.38 4.65 4.93
N ALA A 22 1.77 3.45 5.34
CA ALA A 22 0.87 2.53 6.05
C ALA A 22 0.40 3.13 7.38
N PHE A 23 1.25 3.87 8.09
CA PHE A 23 0.86 4.60 9.29
C PHE A 23 -0.02 5.82 8.95
N GLU A 24 0.41 6.68 8.02
CA GLU A 24 -0.28 7.92 7.65
C GLU A 24 -1.69 7.65 7.11
N GLU A 25 -1.81 6.66 6.23
CA GLU A 25 -3.06 6.35 5.54
C GLU A 25 -3.91 5.32 6.26
N ALA A 26 -3.30 4.39 7.00
CA ALA A 26 -3.96 3.22 7.58
C ALA A 26 -3.82 3.06 9.10
N GLY A 27 -3.03 3.91 9.76
CA GLY A 27 -2.70 3.75 11.18
C GLY A 27 -2.03 2.41 11.48
N VAL A 28 -1.41 1.78 10.47
CA VAL A 28 -0.81 0.45 10.62
C VAL A 28 0.64 0.62 11.09
N GLU A 29 0.94 0.02 12.22
CA GLU A 29 2.30 -0.09 12.77
C GLU A 29 2.74 -1.56 12.69
N GLY A 30 4.02 -1.78 12.36
CA GLY A 30 4.50 -3.13 12.10
C GLY A 30 5.91 -3.19 11.55
N SER A 31 6.26 -4.38 11.07
CA SER A 31 7.53 -4.66 10.42
C SER A 31 7.30 -4.87 8.93
N VAL A 32 8.03 -4.13 8.10
CA VAL A 32 8.00 -4.32 6.65
C VAL A 32 9.12 -5.26 6.23
N ASP A 33 8.77 -6.22 5.37
CA ASP A 33 9.74 -7.08 4.70
C ASP A 33 10.63 -6.21 3.79
N PRO A 34 11.97 -6.22 4.00
CA PRO A 34 12.89 -5.44 3.17
C PRO A 34 12.83 -5.87 1.70
N ASP A 35 12.42 -7.11 1.41
CA ASP A 35 12.26 -7.60 0.05
C ASP A 35 10.98 -7.07 -0.59
N VAL A 36 11.09 -6.66 -1.84
CA VAL A 36 9.94 -6.25 -2.65
C VAL A 36 9.15 -7.50 -3.04
N PHE A 37 7.95 -7.65 -2.48
CA PHE A 37 7.02 -8.73 -2.83
C PHE A 37 6.64 -8.72 -4.32
N GLY A 38 6.54 -7.51 -4.87
CA GLY A 38 6.44 -7.33 -6.31
C GLY A 38 6.24 -5.87 -6.67
N SER A 39 6.29 -5.57 -7.96
CA SER A 39 6.07 -4.23 -8.45
C SER A 39 5.14 -4.24 -9.66
N PHE A 40 4.49 -3.11 -9.89
CA PHE A 40 3.73 -2.88 -11.11
C PHE A 40 3.82 -1.42 -11.50
N SER A 41 3.62 -1.15 -12.79
CA SER A 41 3.55 0.22 -13.29
C SER A 41 2.14 0.54 -13.77
N TYR A 42 1.75 1.80 -13.64
CA TYR A 42 0.51 2.31 -14.21
C TYR A 42 0.70 3.73 -14.73
N ARG A 43 -0.18 4.15 -15.63
CA ARG A 43 -0.28 5.54 -16.09
C ARG A 43 -1.58 6.12 -15.57
N LYS A 44 -1.54 7.34 -15.05
CA LYS A 44 -2.76 8.12 -14.81
C LYS A 44 -3.11 8.80 -16.12
N GLU A 45 -4.37 8.77 -16.54
CA GLU A 45 -4.80 9.43 -17.79
C GLU A 45 -4.51 10.94 -17.76
N SER A 46 -4.52 11.54 -16.57
CA SER A 46 -4.21 12.94 -16.33
C SER A 46 -2.72 13.28 -16.27
N ALA A 47 -1.82 12.30 -16.41
CA ALA A 47 -0.38 12.53 -16.30
C ALA A 47 0.42 11.78 -17.39
N PRO A 48 1.38 12.43 -18.06
CA PRO A 48 2.20 11.77 -19.08
C PRO A 48 3.17 10.73 -18.49
N HIS A 49 3.42 10.81 -17.18
CA HIS A 49 4.39 9.99 -16.47
C HIS A 49 3.87 8.59 -16.18
N ARG A 50 4.78 7.62 -16.25
CA ARG A 50 4.56 6.25 -15.79
C ARG A 50 4.93 6.20 -14.31
N TYR A 51 3.99 5.78 -13.47
CA TYR A 51 4.23 5.54 -12.06
C TYR A 51 4.66 4.09 -11.88
N GLN A 52 5.73 3.88 -11.12
CA GLN A 52 6.16 2.57 -10.68
C GLN A 52 5.84 2.42 -9.19
N VAL A 53 5.29 1.27 -8.84
CA VAL A 53 4.85 0.97 -7.49
C VAL A 53 5.56 -0.29 -7.05
N SER A 54 6.31 -0.19 -5.96
CA SER A 54 6.85 -1.34 -5.24
C SER A 54 5.88 -1.70 -4.12
N VAL A 55 5.60 -2.99 -3.97
CA VAL A 55 4.75 -3.54 -2.91
C VAL A 55 5.63 -4.34 -1.99
N HIS A 56 5.59 -4.00 -0.72
CA HIS A 56 6.22 -4.74 0.35
C HIS A 56 5.15 -5.43 1.21
N LEU A 57 5.49 -6.54 1.85
CA LEU A 57 4.64 -7.13 2.88
C LEU A 57 4.89 -6.45 4.20
N LEU A 58 3.82 -6.17 4.94
CA LEU A 58 3.87 -5.56 6.27
C LEU A 58 3.20 -6.52 7.24
N GLU A 59 3.96 -6.99 8.23
CA GLU A 59 3.45 -7.72 9.38
C GLU A 59 2.94 -6.72 10.42
N VAL A 60 1.62 -6.70 10.60
CA VAL A 60 0.94 -5.74 11.47
C VAL A 60 1.18 -6.13 12.93
N SER A 61 1.85 -5.27 13.69
CA SER A 61 2.01 -5.45 15.14
C SER A 61 0.92 -4.71 15.91
N ARG A 62 0.50 -3.54 15.43
CA ARG A 62 -0.49 -2.69 16.08
C ARG A 62 -1.25 -1.84 15.08
N MET A 63 -2.45 -1.43 15.47
CA MET A 63 -3.18 -0.34 14.83
C MET A 63 -3.29 0.87 15.76
N ALA A 64 -2.88 2.03 15.25
CA ALA A 64 -3.05 3.31 15.89
C ALA A 64 -4.52 3.75 15.85
N THR A 65 -5.02 4.26 16.97
CA THR A 65 -6.36 4.85 17.05
C THR A 65 -6.38 6.29 16.54
N GLU A 66 -5.23 6.94 16.43
CA GLU A 66 -5.06 8.31 15.91
C GLU A 66 -3.92 8.31 14.90
N PHE A 67 -4.20 8.78 13.68
CA PHE A 67 -3.22 8.86 12.59
C PHE A 67 -3.65 9.95 11.58
N PRO A 68 -2.71 10.50 10.79
CA PRO A 68 -2.92 11.69 9.95
C PRO A 68 -4.17 11.66 9.05
N GLU A 69 -4.43 10.57 8.32
CA GLU A 69 -5.57 10.51 7.39
C GLU A 69 -6.82 9.83 7.95
N LYS A 70 -6.91 9.62 9.27
CA LYS A 70 -8.04 8.93 9.91
C LYS A 70 -9.41 9.49 9.53
N ALA A 71 -9.50 10.80 9.36
CA ALA A 71 -10.75 11.48 9.01
C ALA A 71 -11.07 11.42 7.50
N MET A 72 -10.10 11.09 6.65
CA MET A 72 -10.23 11.17 5.19
C MET A 72 -10.65 9.86 4.55
N ARG A 73 -10.44 8.71 5.21
CA ARG A 73 -10.76 7.38 4.64
C ARG A 73 -11.40 6.44 5.65
N LYS A 74 -12.40 5.66 5.18
CA LYS A 74 -12.91 4.49 5.91
C LYS A 74 -12.02 3.29 5.61
N GLN A 75 -11.22 2.86 6.58
CA GLN A 75 -10.50 1.58 6.51
C GLN A 75 -11.38 0.43 6.98
N LYS A 76 -11.16 -0.72 6.35
CA LYS A 76 -11.71 -2.01 6.77
C LYS A 76 -10.68 -3.08 6.45
N TRP A 77 -10.55 -4.06 7.33
CA TRP A 77 -9.87 -5.30 7.01
C TRP A 77 -10.74 -6.15 6.11
N PHE A 78 -10.13 -6.80 5.13
CA PHE A 78 -10.81 -7.67 4.20
C PHE A 78 -10.12 -9.03 4.15
N PRO A 79 -10.87 -10.13 4.06
CA PRO A 79 -10.29 -11.40 3.66
C PRO A 79 -9.60 -11.27 2.30
N LEU A 80 -8.49 -11.97 2.10
CA LEU A 80 -7.68 -11.90 0.87
C LEU A 80 -8.52 -12.06 -0.41
N LYS A 81 -9.47 -13.00 -0.41
CA LYS A 81 -10.40 -13.23 -1.53
C LYS A 81 -11.23 -12.00 -1.89
N ILE A 82 -11.67 -11.24 -0.88
CA ILE A 82 -12.44 -10.00 -1.08
C ILE A 82 -11.51 -8.88 -1.54
N ALA A 83 -10.31 -8.78 -0.97
CA ALA A 83 -9.31 -7.81 -1.40
C ALA A 83 -8.93 -7.97 -2.89
N ILE A 84 -8.71 -9.21 -3.35
CA ILE A 84 -8.43 -9.53 -4.76
C ILE A 84 -9.59 -9.08 -5.66
N ARG A 85 -10.84 -9.28 -5.23
CA ARG A 85 -12.02 -8.92 -6.02
C ARG A 85 -12.22 -7.40 -6.10
N ASP A 86 -12.07 -6.71 -4.99
CA ASP A 86 -12.49 -5.31 -4.82
C ASP A 86 -11.35 -4.31 -5.07
N VAL A 87 -10.11 -4.78 -5.20
CA VAL A 87 -8.99 -3.91 -5.59
C VAL A 87 -9.20 -3.40 -7.01
N ALA A 88 -9.20 -2.06 -7.14
CA ALA A 88 -9.50 -1.37 -8.39
C ALA A 88 -8.42 -1.53 -9.47
N GLN A 89 -7.23 -1.96 -9.07
CA GLN A 89 -6.05 -1.80 -9.90
C GLN A 89 -5.42 -3.14 -10.26
N PRO A 90 -5.33 -3.44 -11.57
CA PRO A 90 -4.98 -4.78 -12.05
C PRO A 90 -3.61 -5.26 -11.54
N GLY A 91 -2.59 -4.41 -11.55
CA GLY A 91 -1.25 -4.80 -11.12
C GLY A 91 -1.20 -5.28 -9.67
N LEU A 92 -1.92 -4.60 -8.77
CA LEU A 92 -2.01 -5.01 -7.37
C LEU A 92 -2.87 -6.27 -7.20
N ARG A 93 -3.93 -6.44 -7.99
CA ARG A 93 -4.72 -7.68 -8.00
C ARG A 93 -3.85 -8.90 -8.30
N THR A 94 -3.01 -8.81 -9.33
CA THR A 94 -2.10 -9.90 -9.72
C THR A 94 -1.12 -10.24 -8.60
N LEU A 95 -0.61 -9.23 -7.88
CA LEU A 95 0.27 -9.47 -6.73
C LEU A 95 -0.48 -10.15 -5.59
N LEU A 96 -1.67 -9.67 -5.23
CA LEU A 96 -2.47 -10.28 -4.17
C LEU A 96 -2.85 -11.74 -4.48
N GLN A 97 -3.04 -12.11 -5.75
CA GLN A 97 -3.29 -13.50 -6.17
C GLN A 97 -2.09 -14.44 -5.93
N ARG A 98 -0.87 -13.91 -5.73
CA ARG A 98 0.31 -14.71 -5.38
C ARG A 98 0.36 -15.08 -3.91
N LEU A 99 -0.38 -14.36 -3.05
CA LEU A 99 -0.55 -14.72 -1.65
C LEU A 99 -1.43 -15.98 -1.58
N ARG A 100 -0.94 -17.01 -0.90
CA ARG A 100 -1.63 -18.30 -0.72
C ARG A 100 -2.20 -18.41 0.68
#